data_AF-A0A0J9QXL7-F1
#
_entry.id   AF-A0A0J9QXL7-F1
#
_cell.length_a   1.000
_cell.length_b   1.000
_cell.length_c   1.000
_cell.angle_alpha   90.00
_cell.angle_beta   90.00
_cell.angle_gamma   90.00
#
_symmetry.space_group_name_H-M   'P 1'
#
loop_
_entity.id
_entity.type
_entity.pdbx_description
1 polymer ?
#
loop_
_entity_poly.entity_id
_entity_poly.type
_entity_poly.pdbx_seq_one_letter_code
_entity_poly.pdbx_strand_id
1 'polypeptide(L)'
;MGCMRYLSEAHLRGFERYKYSSIDTSFLSVYVMHPFWNYCVKFVPKWLAPNVLTFVGFLMTVVNFILIAYYDWGFEAANSETGNTVPAWVWTVAAINILIYYNLDGMDGKQARRTGTSGPLGELFDHGLDSYSAALIPIYLFSLFGTHDLPPIRMFFVIWNVFLNFYLTHVEKYNTGVMFLPWGYDFTMWGVSGMLFVATVFGPEMYRFSIYGFTVANMFEFVLIGSGMVSSHPIIARNIYLSYKNKTGKMRPMWEMLRPFFAFVWLFVITVVWSFFSRNDVINKEPRILWILYGTIFSNIACRLIVAQMSDTRCDAFNVLMWPLAATVGVCCFPYYQQVFDTDLTSDTERWILYGLTIFSTLAHWHYGYGVVSEMCDHFHIRCFKITKQTVAAEEELQDVVEDAKPTENVEEV
;
A
#
# COMPACT_ATOMS: atom_id res chain seq x y z
N MET A 1 8.87 17.97 26.14
CA MET A 1 8.45 16.58 25.88
C MET A 1 9.42 16.02 24.86
N GLY A 2 10.22 15.00 25.19
CA GLY A 2 11.12 14.40 24.21
C GLY A 2 10.32 13.72 23.11
N CYS A 3 10.49 14.13 21.85
CA CYS A 3 9.91 13.43 20.71
C CYS A 3 10.45 11.99 20.71
N MET A 4 9.56 10.99 20.64
CA MET A 4 9.98 9.62 20.31
C MET A 4 10.68 9.65 18.96
N ARG A 5 11.94 9.17 18.92
CA ARG A 5 12.68 8.99 17.66
C ARG A 5 12.36 7.63 17.07
N TYR A 6 11.94 7.61 15.81
CA TYR A 6 11.67 6.39 15.05
C TYR A 6 12.85 5.94 14.20
N LEU A 7 13.64 6.89 13.71
CA LEU A 7 14.84 6.64 12.91
C LEU A 7 16.08 6.69 13.80
N SER A 8 16.93 5.68 13.62
CA SER A 8 18.26 5.67 14.21
C SER A 8 19.27 6.36 13.28
N GLU A 9 20.43 6.73 13.81
CA GLU A 9 21.55 7.28 13.02
C GLU A 9 22.02 6.33 11.91
N ALA A 10 21.76 5.03 12.03
CA ALA A 10 22.02 4.08 10.95
C ALA A 10 21.00 4.22 9.81
N HIS A 11 19.73 4.46 10.13
CA HIS A 11 18.70 4.71 9.12
C HIS A 11 19.01 5.99 8.34
N LEU A 12 19.30 7.09 9.04
CA LEU A 12 19.60 8.40 8.42
C LEU A 12 20.80 8.33 7.47
N ARG A 13 21.94 7.79 7.94
CA ARG A 13 23.13 7.58 7.07
C ARG A 13 22.88 6.63 5.91
N GLY A 14 21.98 5.67 6.08
CA GLY A 14 21.56 4.79 4.99
C GLY A 14 20.81 5.56 3.90
N PHE A 15 19.90 6.46 4.30
CA PHE A 15 19.14 7.29 3.37
C PHE A 15 20.01 8.26 2.56
N GLU A 16 21.10 8.80 3.11
CA GLU A 16 22.05 9.64 2.38
C GLU A 16 22.68 8.94 1.16
N ARG A 17 22.87 7.62 1.26
CA ARG A 17 23.47 6.79 0.20
C ARG A 17 22.43 6.19 -0.73
N TYR A 18 21.15 6.40 -0.44
CA TYR A 18 20.07 5.75 -1.13
C TYR A 18 19.92 6.28 -2.57
N LYS A 19 19.81 5.36 -3.52
CA LYS A 19 19.45 5.65 -4.91
C LYS A 19 18.27 4.79 -5.31
N TYR A 20 17.24 5.43 -5.83
CA TYR A 20 16.06 4.74 -6.35
C TYR A 20 16.46 3.75 -7.44
N SER A 21 15.98 2.51 -7.33
CA SER A 21 16.19 1.46 -8.33
C SER A 21 14.97 0.56 -8.40
N SER A 22 14.35 0.54 -9.58
CA SER A 22 13.24 -0.35 -9.92
C SER A 22 13.34 -0.79 -11.38
N ILE A 23 12.76 -1.95 -11.67
CA ILE A 23 12.64 -2.50 -13.03
C ILE A 23 11.16 -2.70 -13.30
N ASP A 24 10.72 -2.05 -14.37
CA ASP A 24 9.39 -2.20 -14.92
C ASP A 24 9.48 -2.95 -16.26
N THR A 25 8.70 -4.03 -16.39
CA THR A 25 8.58 -4.81 -17.63
C THR A 25 7.12 -5.01 -18.03
N SER A 26 6.19 -4.30 -17.37
CA SER A 26 4.76 -4.35 -17.68
C SER A 26 4.50 -3.72 -19.04
N PHE A 27 3.83 -4.46 -19.93
CA PHE A 27 3.49 -3.93 -21.26
C PHE A 27 2.61 -2.68 -21.17
N LEU A 28 1.58 -2.72 -20.32
CA LEU A 28 0.67 -1.59 -20.14
C LEU A 28 1.41 -0.38 -19.55
N SER A 29 2.25 -0.61 -18.53
CA SER A 29 3.06 0.46 -17.93
C SER A 29 4.00 1.09 -18.95
N VAL A 30 4.87 0.29 -19.56
CA VAL A 30 6.00 0.77 -20.39
C VAL A 30 5.52 1.46 -21.65
N TYR A 31 4.50 0.91 -22.33
CA TYR A 31 4.11 1.39 -23.65
C TYR A 31 2.90 2.33 -23.66
N VAL A 32 2.11 2.37 -22.58
CA VAL A 32 0.91 3.22 -22.52
C VAL A 32 1.01 4.22 -21.37
N MET A 33 1.20 3.74 -20.15
CA MET A 33 1.05 4.59 -18.96
C MET A 33 2.26 5.51 -18.74
N HIS A 34 3.49 5.03 -18.87
CA HIS A 34 4.68 5.89 -18.78
C HIS A 34 4.68 7.02 -19.83
N PRO A 35 4.39 6.76 -21.12
CA PRO A 35 4.20 7.84 -22.11
C PRO A 35 3.10 8.82 -21.72
N PHE A 36 1.95 8.32 -21.26
CA PHE A 36 0.84 9.15 -20.79
C PHE A 36 1.24 10.03 -19.60
N TRP A 37 1.81 9.47 -18.54
CA TRP A 37 2.27 10.22 -17.37
C TRP A 37 3.38 11.22 -17.70
N ASN A 38 4.32 10.87 -18.58
CA ASN A 38 5.34 11.80 -19.07
C ASN A 38 4.75 12.98 -19.83
N TYR A 39 3.61 12.78 -20.50
CA TYR A 39 2.87 13.87 -21.13
C TYR A 39 2.10 14.69 -20.08
N CYS A 40 1.31 14.04 -19.22
CA CYS A 40 0.46 14.69 -18.23
C CYS A 40 1.24 15.47 -17.16
N VAL A 41 2.40 14.98 -16.73
CA VAL A 41 3.22 15.65 -15.71
C VAL A 41 3.67 17.04 -16.16
N LYS A 42 3.73 17.32 -17.47
CA LYS A 42 4.10 18.65 -18.00
C LYS A 42 3.12 19.74 -17.60
N PHE A 43 1.85 19.38 -17.38
CA PHE A 43 0.79 20.30 -16.92
C PHE A 43 0.83 20.54 -15.40
N VAL A 44 1.55 19.71 -14.64
CA VAL A 44 1.73 19.93 -13.21
C VAL A 44 2.65 21.14 -13.00
N PRO A 45 2.26 22.14 -12.19
CA PRO A 45 3.12 23.30 -11.93
C PRO A 45 4.44 22.88 -11.25
N LYS A 46 5.57 23.47 -11.66
CA LYS A 46 6.89 23.15 -11.08
C LYS A 46 7.04 23.52 -9.60
N TRP A 47 6.16 24.34 -9.04
CA TRP A 47 6.17 24.68 -7.62
C TRP A 47 5.46 23.62 -6.75
N LEU A 48 4.66 22.75 -7.36
CA LEU A 48 3.89 21.73 -6.66
C LEU A 48 4.81 20.54 -6.34
N ALA A 49 4.96 20.25 -5.05
CA ALA A 49 5.81 19.17 -4.58
C ALA A 49 5.22 17.79 -4.98
N PRO A 50 6.05 16.81 -5.38
CA PRO A 50 5.62 15.46 -5.72
C PRO A 50 4.72 14.82 -4.66
N ASN A 51 5.09 14.93 -3.38
CA ASN A 51 4.34 14.35 -2.27
C ASN A 51 2.91 14.91 -2.13
N VAL A 52 2.61 16.08 -2.73
CA VAL A 52 1.24 16.59 -2.78
C VAL A 52 0.40 15.77 -3.76
N LEU A 53 0.98 15.34 -4.89
CA LEU A 53 0.28 14.48 -5.86
C LEU A 53 -0.08 13.15 -5.18
N THR A 54 0.92 12.51 -4.55
CA THR A 54 0.74 11.29 -3.77
C THR A 54 -0.34 11.45 -2.70
N PHE A 55 -0.27 12.51 -1.89
CA PHE A 55 -1.21 12.73 -0.80
C PHE A 55 -2.64 12.98 -1.29
N VAL A 56 -2.81 13.78 -2.34
CA VAL A 56 -4.14 14.02 -2.95
C VAL A 56 -4.68 12.73 -3.55
N GLY A 57 -3.85 11.93 -4.23
CA GLY A 57 -4.23 10.61 -4.73
C GLY A 57 -4.70 9.70 -3.61
N PHE A 58 -3.92 9.56 -2.54
CA PHE A 58 -4.29 8.80 -1.35
C PHE A 58 -5.64 9.26 -0.77
N LEU A 59 -5.88 10.57 -0.65
CA LEU A 59 -7.15 11.10 -0.15
C LEU A 59 -8.35 10.71 -1.02
N MET A 60 -8.18 10.51 -2.34
CA MET A 60 -9.25 9.99 -3.19
C MET A 60 -9.68 8.57 -2.76
N THR A 61 -8.72 7.72 -2.36
CA THR A 61 -9.02 6.38 -1.83
C THR A 61 -9.74 6.43 -0.47
N VAL A 62 -9.38 7.40 0.37
CA VAL A 62 -10.05 7.66 1.67
C VAL A 62 -11.49 8.14 1.46
N VAL A 63 -11.70 9.08 0.54
CA VAL A 63 -13.04 9.58 0.18
C VAL A 63 -13.93 8.45 -0.31
N ASN A 64 -13.42 7.58 -1.19
CA ASN A 64 -14.16 6.41 -1.66
C ASN A 64 -14.57 5.49 -0.53
N PHE A 65 -13.63 5.16 0.36
CA PHE A 65 -13.90 4.32 1.52
C PHE A 65 -15.01 4.92 2.39
N ILE A 66 -14.92 6.21 2.76
CA ILE A 66 -15.90 6.88 3.61
C ILE A 66 -17.27 6.93 2.91
N LEU A 67 -17.29 7.31 1.64
CA LEU A 67 -18.52 7.52 0.89
C LEU A 67 -19.29 6.21 0.69
N ILE A 68 -18.62 5.13 0.31
CA ILE A 68 -19.26 3.82 0.16
C ILE A 68 -19.63 3.23 1.52
N ALA A 69 -18.78 3.37 2.55
CA ALA A 69 -19.10 2.90 3.90
C ALA A 69 -20.34 3.60 4.50
N TYR A 70 -20.59 4.86 4.14
CA TYR A 70 -21.78 5.59 4.57
C TYR A 70 -23.07 4.98 4.03
N TYR A 71 -23.08 4.55 2.76
CA TYR A 71 -24.27 3.97 2.12
C TYR A 71 -24.39 2.45 2.33
N ASP A 72 -23.28 1.76 2.54
CA ASP A 72 -23.24 0.30 2.59
C ASP A 72 -22.26 -0.22 3.65
N TRP A 73 -22.57 0.01 4.92
CA TRP A 73 -21.66 -0.40 6.01
C TRP A 73 -21.38 -1.92 6.02
N GLY A 74 -22.43 -2.73 5.81
CA GLY A 74 -22.41 -4.19 5.96
C GLY A 74 -22.01 -5.00 4.72
N PHE A 75 -21.66 -4.35 3.61
CA PHE A 75 -21.43 -5.00 2.31
C PHE A 75 -22.70 -5.72 1.80
N GLU A 76 -23.84 -5.06 1.87
CA GLU A 76 -25.14 -5.60 1.49
C GLU A 76 -25.70 -4.99 0.21
N ALA A 77 -25.05 -3.97 -0.37
CA ALA A 77 -25.55 -3.25 -1.55
C ALA A 77 -25.80 -4.14 -2.78
N ALA A 78 -25.12 -5.29 -2.89
CA ALA A 78 -25.34 -6.27 -3.96
C ALA A 78 -26.12 -7.51 -3.51
N ASN A 79 -26.61 -7.57 -2.27
CA ASN A 79 -27.41 -8.71 -1.80
C ASN A 79 -28.84 -8.65 -2.38
N SER A 80 -29.45 -9.81 -2.68
CA SER A 80 -30.82 -9.89 -3.25
C SER A 80 -31.90 -9.28 -2.39
N GLU A 81 -31.74 -9.40 -1.08
CA GLU A 81 -32.80 -9.10 -0.12
C GLU A 81 -32.82 -7.62 0.25
N THR A 82 -31.64 -6.99 0.28
CA THR A 82 -31.45 -5.58 0.62
C THR A 82 -31.67 -4.65 -0.57
N GLY A 83 -31.25 -5.07 -1.78
CA GLY A 83 -31.19 -4.21 -2.96
C GLY A 83 -30.10 -3.13 -2.87
N ASN A 84 -29.81 -2.44 -3.98
CA ASN A 84 -28.76 -1.43 -4.00
C ASN A 84 -29.06 -0.19 -3.14
N THR A 85 -28.33 -0.06 -2.03
CA THR A 85 -28.38 1.09 -1.12
C THR A 85 -27.48 2.25 -1.55
N VAL A 86 -26.61 2.05 -2.54
CA VAL A 86 -25.59 3.00 -2.98
C VAL A 86 -26.05 3.72 -4.26
N PRO A 87 -26.26 5.05 -4.22
CA PRO A 87 -26.66 5.82 -5.40
C PRO A 87 -25.64 5.75 -6.54
N ALA A 88 -26.11 5.75 -7.79
CA ALA A 88 -25.25 5.67 -8.98
C ALA A 88 -24.12 6.71 -9.03
N TRP A 89 -24.36 7.94 -8.54
CA TRP A 89 -23.34 8.98 -8.52
C TRP A 89 -22.16 8.65 -7.60
N VAL A 90 -22.37 7.86 -6.54
CA VAL A 90 -21.31 7.41 -5.62
C VAL A 90 -20.34 6.50 -6.36
N TRP A 91 -20.86 5.56 -7.15
CA TRP A 91 -20.04 4.69 -8.00
C TRP A 91 -19.25 5.50 -9.04
N THR A 92 -19.85 6.55 -9.61
CA THR A 92 -19.17 7.44 -10.57
C THR A 92 -18.01 8.20 -9.90
N VAL A 93 -18.27 8.80 -8.74
CA VAL A 93 -17.24 9.48 -7.96
C VAL A 93 -16.13 8.49 -7.60
N ALA A 94 -16.48 7.27 -7.19
CA ALA A 94 -15.50 6.25 -6.86
C ALA A 94 -14.62 5.86 -8.04
N ALA A 95 -15.20 5.65 -9.22
CA ALA A 95 -14.49 5.32 -10.45
C ALA A 95 -13.52 6.43 -10.87
N ILE A 96 -13.96 7.70 -10.82
CA ILE A 96 -13.15 8.88 -11.14
C ILE A 96 -12.01 9.03 -10.12
N ASN A 97 -12.32 8.90 -8.83
CA ASN A 97 -11.35 9.00 -7.75
C ASN A 97 -10.23 7.96 -7.88
N ILE A 98 -10.54 6.73 -8.30
CA ILE A 98 -9.51 5.71 -8.57
C ILE A 98 -8.63 6.10 -9.74
N LEU A 99 -9.19 6.64 -10.83
CA LEU A 99 -8.37 7.12 -11.95
C LEU A 99 -7.50 8.30 -11.53
N ILE A 100 -8.01 9.21 -10.70
CA ILE A 100 -7.23 10.32 -10.16
C ILE A 100 -6.10 9.79 -9.29
N TYR A 101 -6.39 8.90 -8.33
CA TYR A 101 -5.38 8.25 -7.48
C TYR A 101 -4.28 7.62 -8.31
N TYR A 102 -4.64 6.68 -9.20
CA TYR A 102 -3.69 5.92 -10.01
C TYR A 102 -2.82 6.80 -10.91
N ASN A 103 -3.38 7.88 -11.46
CA ASN A 103 -2.61 8.78 -12.32
C ASN A 103 -1.74 9.77 -11.53
N LEU A 104 -2.18 10.25 -10.37
CA LEU A 104 -1.35 11.10 -9.52
C LEU A 104 -0.16 10.34 -8.96
N ASP A 105 -0.40 9.09 -8.54
CA ASP A 105 0.59 8.10 -8.13
C ASP A 105 1.68 7.91 -9.21
N GLY A 106 1.31 7.45 -10.42
CA GLY A 106 2.28 7.26 -11.51
C GLY A 106 3.01 8.53 -11.99
N MET A 107 2.48 9.73 -11.69
CA MET A 107 3.10 11.02 -12.02
C MET A 107 4.05 11.56 -10.96
N ASP A 108 3.99 11.13 -9.70
CA ASP A 108 4.71 11.79 -8.61
C ASP A 108 6.25 11.69 -8.77
N GLY A 109 6.79 10.53 -9.12
CA GLY A 109 8.21 10.31 -9.36
C GLY A 109 8.66 10.98 -10.65
N LYS A 110 7.74 11.15 -11.62
CA LYS A 110 7.99 11.92 -12.86
C LYS A 110 8.13 13.40 -12.51
N GLN A 111 7.27 13.91 -11.64
CA GLN A 111 7.34 15.27 -11.13
C GLN A 111 8.63 15.45 -10.32
N ALA A 112 8.98 14.50 -9.44
CA ALA A 112 10.19 14.55 -8.62
C ALA A 112 11.48 14.62 -9.46
N ARG A 113 11.54 13.91 -10.59
CA ARG A 113 12.64 14.03 -11.55
C ARG A 113 12.64 15.38 -12.25
N ARG A 114 11.47 15.88 -12.66
CA ARG A 114 11.31 17.17 -13.35
C ARG A 114 11.67 18.37 -12.47
N THR A 115 11.48 18.27 -11.16
CA THR A 115 11.77 19.35 -10.20
C THR A 115 13.09 19.18 -9.47
N GLY A 116 13.89 18.14 -9.76
CA GLY A 116 15.14 17.88 -9.06
C GLY A 116 14.97 17.54 -7.58
N THR A 117 13.80 17.01 -7.19
CA THR A 117 13.45 16.68 -5.79
C THR A 117 13.26 15.18 -5.58
N SER A 118 13.95 14.35 -6.37
CA SER A 118 13.96 12.90 -6.19
C SER A 118 14.76 12.55 -4.94
N GLY A 119 14.24 11.68 -4.08
CA GLY A 119 14.93 11.31 -2.84
C GLY A 119 14.19 10.25 -2.04
N PRO A 120 14.82 9.75 -0.96
CA PRO A 120 14.24 8.68 -0.13
C PRO A 120 12.94 9.09 0.56
N LEU A 121 12.75 10.38 0.88
CA LEU A 121 11.50 10.83 1.49
C LEU A 121 10.30 10.63 0.54
N GLY A 122 10.46 10.97 -0.74
CA GLY A 122 9.37 10.87 -1.72
C GLY A 122 8.91 9.44 -1.90
N GLU A 123 9.84 8.50 -2.11
CA GLU A 123 9.51 7.09 -2.25
C GLU A 123 8.92 6.47 -0.98
N LEU A 124 9.42 6.83 0.21
CA LEU A 124 8.82 6.36 1.45
C LEU A 124 7.39 6.87 1.62
N PHE A 125 7.14 8.13 1.25
CA PHE A 125 5.83 8.74 1.34
C PHE A 125 4.83 8.09 0.38
N ASP A 126 5.26 7.86 -0.86
CA ASP A 126 4.55 7.14 -1.91
C ASP A 126 4.14 5.72 -1.51
N HIS A 127 5.12 4.82 -1.43
CA HIS A 127 4.87 3.43 -1.08
C HIS A 127 4.25 3.27 0.34
N GLY A 128 4.53 4.22 1.24
CA GLY A 128 3.92 4.25 2.57
C GLY A 128 2.42 4.45 2.52
N LEU A 129 1.93 5.42 1.74
CA LEU A 129 0.50 5.66 1.55
C LEU A 129 -0.16 4.54 0.72
N ASP A 130 0.53 4.02 -0.29
CA ASP A 130 0.04 2.87 -1.07
C ASP A 130 -0.20 1.63 -0.20
N SER A 131 0.65 1.39 0.80
CA SER A 131 0.46 0.27 1.72
C SER A 131 -0.85 0.38 2.51
N TYR A 132 -1.37 1.61 2.72
CA TYR A 132 -2.65 1.87 3.36
C TYR A 132 -3.80 1.77 2.36
N SER A 133 -3.62 2.30 1.13
CA SER A 133 -4.57 2.14 0.03
C SER A 133 -4.77 0.68 -0.40
N ALA A 134 -3.76 -0.18 -0.25
CA ALA A 134 -3.83 -1.62 -0.43
C ALA A 134 -4.88 -2.29 0.49
N ALA A 135 -5.26 -1.65 1.59
CA ALA A 135 -6.41 -2.06 2.41
C ALA A 135 -7.70 -1.38 1.97
N LEU A 136 -7.69 -0.06 1.78
CA LEU A 136 -8.91 0.71 1.50
C LEU A 136 -9.59 0.30 0.18
N ILE A 137 -8.80 0.07 -0.88
CA ILE A 137 -9.32 -0.22 -2.23
C ILE A 137 -10.14 -1.53 -2.24
N PRO A 138 -9.61 -2.68 -1.78
CA PRO A 138 -10.40 -3.91 -1.71
C PRO A 138 -11.65 -3.77 -0.85
N ILE A 139 -11.57 -3.07 0.30
CA ILE A 139 -12.69 -2.94 1.24
C ILE A 139 -13.91 -2.37 0.55
N TYR A 140 -13.83 -1.23 -0.12
CA TYR A 140 -15.03 -0.67 -0.77
C TYR A 140 -15.42 -1.42 -2.05
N LEU A 141 -14.53 -2.22 -2.65
CA LEU A 141 -14.91 -3.10 -3.76
C LEU A 141 -15.73 -4.30 -3.32
N PHE A 142 -15.60 -4.75 -2.07
CA PHE A 142 -16.44 -5.82 -1.55
C PHE A 142 -17.95 -5.47 -1.60
N SER A 143 -18.29 -4.18 -1.50
CA SER A 143 -19.66 -3.68 -1.69
C SER A 143 -20.23 -3.95 -3.09
N LEU A 144 -19.38 -4.14 -4.12
CA LEU A 144 -19.85 -4.49 -5.47
C LEU A 144 -20.35 -5.94 -5.57
N PHE A 145 -19.91 -6.82 -4.68
CA PHE A 145 -20.25 -8.25 -4.72
C PHE A 145 -21.26 -8.64 -3.66
N GLY A 146 -21.26 -7.95 -2.53
CA GLY A 146 -22.13 -8.26 -1.40
C GLY A 146 -21.65 -9.48 -0.60
N THR A 147 -22.17 -9.66 0.61
CA THR A 147 -21.80 -10.78 1.50
C THR A 147 -22.30 -12.13 1.02
N HIS A 148 -23.30 -12.20 0.13
CA HIS A 148 -23.81 -13.47 -0.38
C HIS A 148 -22.85 -14.08 -1.42
N ASP A 149 -22.42 -13.29 -2.41
CA ASP A 149 -21.55 -13.77 -3.50
C ASP A 149 -20.06 -13.68 -3.12
N LEU A 150 -19.68 -12.81 -2.18
CA LEU A 150 -18.35 -12.73 -1.58
C LEU A 150 -18.43 -12.65 -0.04
N PRO A 151 -18.67 -13.77 0.67
CA PRO A 151 -18.73 -13.79 2.13
C PRO A 151 -17.49 -13.19 2.83
N PRO A 152 -17.61 -12.64 4.05
CA PRO A 152 -16.50 -12.03 4.79
C PRO A 152 -15.24 -12.90 4.90
N ILE A 153 -15.40 -14.23 5.00
CA ILE A 153 -14.25 -15.15 5.02
C ILE A 153 -13.48 -15.18 3.69
N ARG A 154 -14.16 -14.99 2.57
CA ARG A 154 -13.54 -14.86 1.24
C ARG A 154 -12.91 -13.48 1.07
N MET A 155 -13.57 -12.42 1.56
CA MET A 155 -12.97 -11.07 1.66
C MET A 155 -11.64 -11.08 2.42
N PHE A 156 -11.54 -11.85 3.51
CA PHE A 156 -10.30 -12.04 4.28
C PHE A 156 -9.16 -12.59 3.40
N PHE A 157 -9.41 -13.62 2.60
CA PHE A 157 -8.36 -14.17 1.73
C PHE A 157 -8.02 -13.25 0.57
N VAL A 158 -9.00 -12.51 0.04
CA VAL A 158 -8.77 -11.48 -0.98
C VAL A 158 -7.85 -10.39 -0.44
N ILE A 159 -8.15 -9.81 0.72
CA ILE A 159 -7.32 -8.71 1.25
C ILE A 159 -5.91 -9.19 1.60
N TRP A 160 -5.76 -10.42 2.11
CA TRP A 160 -4.46 -11.02 2.36
C TRP A 160 -3.66 -11.30 1.09
N ASN A 161 -4.34 -11.64 -0.01
CA ASN A 161 -3.69 -11.75 -1.32
C ASN A 161 -3.15 -10.39 -1.80
N VAL A 162 -3.91 -9.32 -1.61
CA VAL A 162 -3.45 -7.95 -1.92
C VAL A 162 -2.25 -7.57 -1.06
N PHE A 163 -2.32 -7.83 0.25
CA PHE A 163 -1.19 -7.59 1.16
C PHE A 163 0.06 -8.37 0.74
N LEU A 164 -0.07 -9.64 0.39
CA LEU A 164 1.05 -10.46 -0.07
C LEU A 164 1.68 -9.91 -1.35
N ASN A 165 0.86 -9.58 -2.35
CA ASN A 165 1.33 -9.02 -3.62
C ASN A 165 2.09 -7.71 -3.42
N PHE A 166 1.58 -6.81 -2.58
CA PHE A 166 2.25 -5.56 -2.22
C PHE A 166 3.55 -5.84 -1.45
N TYR A 167 3.52 -6.73 -0.47
CA TYR A 167 4.66 -6.95 0.44
C TYR A 167 5.86 -7.59 -0.27
N LEU A 168 5.63 -8.54 -1.19
CA LEU A 168 6.69 -9.30 -1.84
C LEU A 168 7.64 -8.44 -2.69
N THR A 169 7.18 -7.35 -3.29
CA THR A 169 8.04 -6.43 -4.07
C THR A 169 9.04 -5.71 -3.16
N HIS A 170 8.62 -5.39 -1.93
CA HIS A 170 9.51 -4.84 -0.91
C HIS A 170 10.43 -5.90 -0.32
N VAL A 171 9.98 -7.14 -0.15
CA VAL A 171 10.87 -8.25 0.23
C VAL A 171 11.97 -8.46 -0.81
N GLU A 172 11.64 -8.36 -2.09
CA GLU A 172 12.63 -8.39 -3.17
C GLU A 172 13.63 -7.26 -3.01
N LYS A 173 13.18 -6.00 -2.94
CA LYS A 173 14.07 -4.84 -2.84
C LYS A 173 14.95 -4.89 -1.59
N TYR A 174 14.42 -5.37 -0.47
CA TYR A 174 15.19 -5.60 0.76
C TYR A 174 16.41 -6.51 0.53
N ASN A 175 16.25 -7.52 -0.33
CA ASN A 175 17.22 -8.55 -0.59
C ASN A 175 18.14 -8.28 -1.79
N THR A 176 17.63 -7.62 -2.83
CA THR A 176 18.33 -7.40 -4.09
C THR A 176 18.83 -5.95 -4.25
N GLY A 177 18.22 -4.99 -3.56
CA GLY A 177 18.41 -3.56 -3.79
C GLY A 177 17.60 -2.99 -4.97
N VAL A 178 16.85 -3.83 -5.69
CA VAL A 178 16.08 -3.46 -6.88
C VAL A 178 14.63 -3.93 -6.72
N MET A 179 13.67 -3.07 -7.02
CA MET A 179 12.25 -3.40 -6.96
C MET A 179 11.72 -3.83 -8.32
N PHE A 180 11.11 -5.01 -8.42
CA PHE A 180 10.24 -5.34 -9.55
C PHE A 180 8.87 -4.69 -9.37
N LEU A 181 8.39 -4.03 -10.42
CA LEU A 181 7.03 -3.50 -10.48
C LEU A 181 6.07 -4.56 -11.05
N PRO A 182 5.09 -5.06 -10.27
CA PRO A 182 4.19 -6.12 -10.72
C PRO A 182 3.34 -5.69 -11.91
N TRP A 183 3.26 -6.55 -12.93
CA TRP A 183 2.46 -6.28 -14.12
C TRP A 183 0.98 -6.10 -13.82
N GLY A 184 0.48 -6.76 -12.78
CA GLY A 184 -0.92 -6.73 -12.41
C GLY A 184 -1.41 -5.39 -11.88
N TYR A 185 -0.52 -4.48 -11.43
CA TYR A 185 -0.94 -3.23 -10.78
C TYR A 185 -1.77 -2.34 -11.71
N ASP A 186 -1.25 -2.01 -12.89
CA ASP A 186 -1.94 -1.14 -13.86
C ASP A 186 -3.28 -1.75 -14.32
N PHE A 187 -3.27 -3.06 -14.65
CA PHE A 187 -4.48 -3.76 -15.05
C PHE A 187 -5.52 -3.78 -13.93
N THR A 188 -5.08 -3.90 -12.67
CA THR A 188 -5.97 -3.85 -11.51
C THR A 188 -6.58 -2.45 -11.38
N MET A 189 -5.81 -1.38 -11.51
CA MET A 189 -6.34 -0.01 -11.39
C MET A 189 -7.38 0.32 -12.48
N TRP A 190 -7.11 -0.07 -13.72
CA TRP A 190 -8.09 0.03 -14.81
C TRP A 190 -9.31 -0.86 -14.60
N GLY A 191 -9.11 -2.11 -14.17
CA GLY A 191 -10.18 -3.06 -13.88
C GLY A 191 -11.11 -2.56 -12.77
N VAL A 192 -10.53 -2.07 -11.67
CA VAL A 192 -11.25 -1.50 -10.53
C VAL A 192 -12.07 -0.29 -10.95
N SER A 193 -11.48 0.66 -11.70
CA SER A 193 -12.22 1.82 -12.20
C SER A 193 -13.36 1.41 -13.15
N GLY A 194 -13.09 0.48 -14.06
CA GLY A 194 -14.10 -0.06 -14.97
C GLY A 194 -15.25 -0.73 -14.24
N MET A 195 -14.95 -1.50 -13.19
CA MET A 195 -15.97 -2.15 -12.37
C MET A 195 -16.86 -1.13 -11.65
N LEU A 196 -16.26 -0.09 -11.06
CA LEU A 196 -17.02 0.98 -10.41
C LEU A 196 -17.89 1.74 -11.43
N PHE A 197 -17.38 1.99 -12.65
CA PHE A 197 -18.14 2.66 -13.69
C PHE A 197 -19.31 1.82 -14.23
N VAL A 198 -19.12 0.50 -14.38
CA VAL A 198 -20.21 -0.42 -14.74
C VAL A 198 -21.30 -0.42 -13.65
N ALA A 199 -20.92 -0.34 -12.37
CA ALA A 199 -21.88 -0.22 -11.26
C ALA A 199 -22.70 1.07 -11.32
N THR A 200 -22.14 2.19 -11.84
CA THR A 200 -22.91 3.41 -12.10
C THR A 200 -24.07 3.17 -13.07
N VAL A 201 -23.81 2.44 -14.16
CA VAL A 201 -24.75 2.31 -15.27
C VAL A 201 -25.80 1.23 -14.99
N PHE A 202 -25.37 0.10 -14.45
CA PHE A 202 -26.21 -1.10 -14.31
C PHE A 202 -26.55 -1.46 -12.86
N GLY A 203 -26.01 -0.74 -11.88
CA GLY A 203 -26.08 -1.12 -10.48
C GLY A 203 -25.07 -2.22 -10.10
N PRO A 204 -24.73 -2.34 -8.81
CA PRO A 204 -23.85 -3.41 -8.33
C PRO A 204 -24.50 -4.80 -8.46
N GLU A 205 -25.83 -4.91 -8.60
CA GLU A 205 -26.51 -6.20 -8.79
C GLU A 205 -26.07 -6.92 -10.07
N MET A 206 -25.53 -6.18 -11.05
CA MET A 206 -25.00 -6.78 -12.28
C MET A 206 -23.87 -7.77 -12.00
N TYR A 207 -23.11 -7.59 -10.92
CA TYR A 207 -21.99 -8.48 -10.54
C TYR A 207 -22.43 -9.82 -9.95
N ARG A 208 -23.72 -9.99 -9.71
CA ARG A 208 -24.30 -11.27 -9.28
C ARG A 208 -24.50 -12.25 -10.43
N PHE A 209 -24.28 -11.77 -11.66
CA PHE A 209 -24.33 -12.61 -12.84
C PHE A 209 -23.45 -13.84 -12.64
N SER A 210 -24.00 -15.01 -12.98
CA SER A 210 -23.29 -16.27 -12.86
C SER A 210 -23.49 -17.15 -14.07
N ILE A 211 -22.44 -17.90 -14.42
CA ILE A 211 -22.46 -18.90 -15.48
C ILE A 211 -22.22 -20.25 -14.81
N TYR A 212 -23.20 -21.16 -14.87
CA TYR A 212 -23.14 -22.48 -14.22
C TYR A 212 -22.76 -22.43 -12.73
N GLY A 213 -23.23 -21.41 -12.00
CA GLY A 213 -22.94 -21.21 -10.58
C GLY A 213 -21.60 -20.52 -10.28
N PHE A 214 -20.82 -20.15 -11.31
CA PHE A 214 -19.61 -19.35 -11.15
C PHE A 214 -19.95 -17.86 -11.26
N THR A 215 -19.85 -17.12 -10.15
CA THR A 215 -20.25 -15.70 -10.06
C THR A 215 -19.11 -14.77 -10.51
N VAL A 216 -19.42 -13.49 -10.78
CA VAL A 216 -18.36 -12.50 -11.05
C VAL A 216 -17.44 -12.31 -9.84
N ALA A 217 -17.94 -12.51 -8.61
CA ALA A 217 -17.11 -12.54 -7.41
C ALA A 217 -16.07 -13.68 -7.45
N ASN A 218 -16.45 -14.87 -7.93
CA ASN A 218 -15.50 -15.97 -8.12
C ASN A 218 -14.47 -15.66 -9.22
N MET A 219 -14.90 -15.04 -10.32
CA MET A 219 -13.99 -14.57 -11.37
C MET A 219 -12.98 -13.57 -10.80
N PHE A 220 -13.45 -12.59 -10.04
CA PHE A 220 -12.61 -11.57 -9.41
C PHE A 220 -11.55 -12.19 -8.50
N GLU A 221 -11.94 -13.09 -7.59
CA GLU A 221 -11.00 -13.82 -6.74
C GLU A 221 -9.97 -14.62 -7.54
N PHE A 222 -10.43 -15.39 -8.53
CA PHE A 222 -9.56 -16.24 -9.33
C PHE A 222 -8.55 -15.42 -10.13
N VAL A 223 -9.00 -14.31 -10.73
CA VAL A 223 -8.13 -13.39 -11.48
C VAL A 223 -7.13 -12.72 -10.53
N LEU A 224 -7.59 -12.21 -9.38
CA LEU A 224 -6.71 -11.53 -8.43
C LEU A 224 -5.64 -12.49 -7.87
N ILE A 225 -6.04 -13.65 -7.35
CA ILE A 225 -5.12 -14.64 -6.78
C ILE A 225 -4.21 -15.22 -7.87
N GLY A 226 -4.80 -15.59 -9.02
CA GLY A 226 -4.08 -16.19 -10.14
C GLY A 226 -3.06 -15.24 -10.75
N SER A 227 -3.39 -13.95 -10.88
CA SER A 227 -2.46 -12.94 -11.41
C SER A 227 -1.20 -12.84 -10.55
N GLY A 228 -1.31 -12.76 -9.22
CA GLY A 228 -0.15 -12.74 -8.33
C GLY A 228 0.74 -13.99 -8.47
N MET A 229 0.12 -15.16 -8.52
CA MET A 229 0.82 -16.45 -8.66
C MET A 229 1.53 -16.62 -10.00
N VAL A 230 1.02 -16.02 -11.08
CA VAL A 230 1.60 -16.15 -12.42
C VAL A 230 2.57 -15.02 -12.74
N SER A 231 2.18 -13.78 -12.49
CA SER A 231 2.90 -12.58 -12.98
C SER A 231 3.76 -11.87 -11.94
N SER A 232 3.74 -12.26 -10.66
CA SER A 232 4.49 -11.59 -9.60
C SER A 232 5.38 -12.54 -8.82
N HIS A 233 4.80 -13.52 -8.11
CA HIS A 233 5.53 -14.33 -7.13
C HIS A 233 6.71 -15.12 -7.71
N PRO A 234 6.59 -15.83 -8.87
CA PRO A 234 7.70 -16.59 -9.43
C PRO A 234 8.82 -15.68 -9.93
N ILE A 235 8.48 -14.49 -10.45
CA ILE A 235 9.44 -13.50 -10.95
C ILE A 235 10.26 -12.97 -9.77
N ILE A 236 9.60 -12.57 -8.68
CA ILE A 236 10.25 -12.10 -7.46
C ILE A 236 11.17 -13.18 -6.88
N ALA A 237 10.68 -14.42 -6.74
CA ALA A 237 11.49 -15.53 -6.24
C ALA A 237 12.71 -15.79 -7.12
N ARG A 238 12.54 -15.76 -8.45
CA ARG A 238 13.62 -15.89 -9.42
C ARG A 238 14.62 -14.75 -9.32
N ASN A 239 14.18 -13.51 -9.16
CA ASN A 239 15.03 -12.33 -9.07
C ASN A 239 15.87 -12.36 -7.79
N ILE A 240 15.27 -12.70 -6.64
CA ILE A 240 16.01 -12.94 -5.41
C ILE A 240 17.05 -14.04 -5.63
N TYR A 241 16.64 -15.21 -6.14
CA TYR A 241 17.57 -16.32 -6.40
C TYR A 241 18.74 -15.92 -7.31
N LEU A 242 18.47 -15.28 -8.45
CA LEU A 242 19.49 -14.87 -9.39
C LEU A 242 20.41 -13.80 -8.81
N SER A 243 19.88 -12.86 -8.02
CA SER A 243 20.70 -11.84 -7.38
C SER A 243 21.73 -12.48 -6.43
N TYR A 244 21.35 -13.52 -5.68
CA TYR A 244 22.24 -14.27 -4.79
C TYR A 244 23.21 -15.16 -5.54
N LYS A 245 22.73 -15.89 -6.56
CA LYS A 245 23.57 -16.73 -7.42
C LYS A 245 24.67 -15.92 -8.12
N ASN A 246 24.31 -14.74 -8.64
CA ASN A 246 25.21 -13.88 -9.40
C ASN A 246 25.99 -12.89 -8.52
N LYS A 247 25.78 -12.92 -7.20
CA LYS A 247 26.43 -12.02 -6.22
C LYS A 247 26.19 -10.53 -6.49
N THR A 248 25.00 -10.18 -6.97
CA THR A 248 24.61 -8.79 -7.26
C THR A 248 23.67 -8.19 -6.22
N GLY A 249 22.98 -9.03 -5.43
CA GLY A 249 22.10 -8.58 -4.34
C GLY A 249 22.86 -8.19 -3.07
N LYS A 250 22.16 -8.11 -1.93
CA LYS A 250 22.75 -7.71 -0.64
C LYS A 250 23.46 -8.83 0.12
N MET A 251 23.45 -10.05 -0.40
CA MET A 251 24.14 -11.24 0.13
C MET A 251 23.87 -11.50 1.64
N ARG A 252 22.62 -11.29 2.08
CA ARG A 252 22.24 -11.50 3.48
C ARG A 252 22.23 -13.01 3.81
N PRO A 253 22.64 -13.44 5.01
CA PRO A 253 22.43 -14.82 5.44
C PRO A 253 20.96 -15.22 5.32
N MET A 254 20.67 -16.50 5.08
CA MET A 254 19.31 -17.00 4.80
C MET A 254 18.24 -16.48 5.79
N TRP A 255 18.55 -16.45 7.08
CA TRP A 255 17.61 -15.96 8.10
C TRP A 255 17.37 -14.45 8.06
N GLU A 256 18.37 -13.66 7.65
CA GLU A 256 18.21 -12.22 7.44
C GLU A 256 17.49 -11.94 6.12
N MET A 257 17.69 -12.78 5.10
CA MET A 257 16.96 -12.72 3.83
C MET A 257 15.45 -12.96 4.02
N LEU A 258 15.09 -13.94 4.86
CA LEU A 258 13.70 -14.30 5.17
C LEU A 258 13.06 -13.44 6.26
N ARG A 259 13.84 -12.62 6.96
CA ARG A 259 13.39 -11.84 8.11
C ARG A 259 12.14 -10.98 7.89
N PRO A 260 11.93 -10.32 6.73
CA PRO A 260 10.70 -9.58 6.46
C PRO A 260 9.43 -10.44 6.59
N PHE A 261 9.50 -11.73 6.26
CA PHE A 261 8.34 -12.61 6.36
C PHE A 261 7.87 -12.84 7.79
N PHE A 262 8.73 -12.68 8.80
CA PHE A 262 8.34 -12.99 10.18
C PHE A 262 7.20 -12.09 10.68
N ALA A 263 7.32 -10.78 10.50
CA ALA A 263 6.26 -9.86 10.91
C ALA A 263 4.98 -10.10 10.09
N PHE A 264 5.11 -10.32 8.77
CA PHE A 264 3.97 -10.59 7.91
C PHE A 264 3.22 -11.88 8.29
N VAL A 265 3.95 -12.98 8.53
CA VAL A 265 3.38 -14.28 8.93
C VAL A 265 2.78 -14.21 10.32
N TRP A 266 3.40 -13.50 11.27
CA TRP A 266 2.80 -13.29 12.59
C TRP A 266 1.46 -12.57 12.51
N LEU A 267 1.37 -11.50 11.72
CA LEU A 267 0.10 -10.82 11.50
C LEU A 267 -0.93 -11.76 10.85
N PHE A 268 -0.53 -12.56 9.87
CA PHE A 268 -1.40 -13.53 9.22
C PHE A 268 -1.96 -14.55 10.22
N VAL A 269 -1.10 -15.18 11.00
CA VAL A 269 -1.52 -16.18 12.00
C VAL A 269 -2.45 -15.59 13.04
N ILE A 270 -2.12 -14.42 13.62
CA ILE A 270 -2.96 -13.81 14.66
C ILE A 270 -4.35 -13.44 14.11
N THR A 271 -4.41 -12.86 12.90
CA THR A 271 -5.67 -12.46 12.27
C THR A 271 -6.49 -13.65 11.78
N VAL A 272 -5.86 -14.73 11.31
CA VAL A 272 -6.53 -16.03 11.05
C VAL A 272 -7.15 -16.54 12.34
N VAL A 273 -6.42 -16.55 13.45
CA VAL A 273 -6.96 -17.06 14.72
C VAL A 273 -8.20 -16.28 15.13
N TRP A 274 -8.16 -14.95 15.05
CA TRP A 274 -9.33 -14.13 15.40
C TRP A 274 -10.51 -14.34 14.44
N SER A 275 -10.24 -14.38 13.14
CA SER A 275 -11.27 -14.48 12.11
C SER A 275 -12.00 -15.83 12.13
N PHE A 276 -11.31 -16.92 12.48
CA PHE A 276 -11.89 -18.27 12.48
C PHE A 276 -12.35 -18.75 13.85
N PHE A 277 -11.77 -18.26 14.94
CA PHE A 277 -12.02 -18.76 16.29
C PHE A 277 -12.59 -17.72 17.25
N SER A 278 -13.02 -16.53 16.75
CA SER A 278 -13.80 -15.59 17.55
C SER A 278 -15.08 -16.26 18.07
N ARG A 279 -15.33 -16.16 19.38
CA ARG A 279 -16.53 -16.73 20.02
C ARG A 279 -17.81 -15.99 19.66
N ASN A 280 -17.73 -14.73 19.23
CA ASN A 280 -18.89 -13.92 18.84
C ASN A 280 -19.06 -13.76 17.32
N ASP A 281 -18.30 -14.50 16.50
CA ASP A 281 -18.38 -14.42 15.04
C ASP A 281 -18.14 -13.00 14.50
N VAL A 282 -17.09 -12.34 15.02
CA VAL A 282 -16.79 -10.93 14.73
C VAL A 282 -16.56 -10.68 13.23
N ILE A 283 -16.06 -11.68 12.50
CA ILE A 283 -15.80 -11.57 11.06
C ILE A 283 -17.06 -11.26 10.25
N ASN A 284 -18.21 -11.81 10.65
CA ASN A 284 -19.48 -11.58 9.96
C ASN A 284 -20.21 -10.34 10.51
N LYS A 285 -19.97 -9.97 11.77
CA LYS A 285 -20.65 -8.83 12.42
C LYS A 285 -19.99 -7.48 12.13
N GLU A 286 -18.67 -7.41 12.16
CA GLU A 286 -17.91 -6.16 11.99
C GLU A 286 -16.77 -6.28 10.94
N PRO A 287 -17.02 -6.85 9.75
CA PRO A 287 -15.98 -7.11 8.75
C PRO A 287 -15.22 -5.85 8.34
N ARG A 288 -15.93 -4.73 8.12
CA ARG A 288 -15.33 -3.49 7.62
C ARG A 288 -14.26 -2.95 8.57
N ILE A 289 -14.54 -2.94 9.87
CA ILE A 289 -13.57 -2.47 10.88
C ILE A 289 -12.42 -3.45 11.05
N LEU A 290 -12.67 -4.77 11.00
CA LEU A 290 -11.61 -5.78 11.00
C LEU A 290 -10.62 -5.56 9.85
N TRP A 291 -11.11 -5.32 8.64
CA TRP A 291 -10.26 -5.09 7.47
C TRP A 291 -9.42 -3.82 7.61
N ILE A 292 -9.97 -2.74 8.18
CA ILE A 292 -9.23 -1.51 8.48
C ILE A 292 -8.14 -1.78 9.52
N LEU A 293 -8.44 -2.51 10.58
CA LEU A 293 -7.46 -2.87 11.60
C LEU A 293 -6.30 -3.68 11.01
N TYR A 294 -6.62 -4.73 10.25
CA TYR A 294 -5.63 -5.60 9.63
C TYR A 294 -4.78 -4.82 8.64
N GLY A 295 -5.40 -3.99 7.81
CA GLY A 295 -4.73 -3.09 6.87
C GLY A 295 -3.84 -2.06 7.53
N THR A 296 -4.26 -1.48 8.65
CA THR A 296 -3.48 -0.49 9.39
C THR A 296 -2.20 -1.11 9.99
N ILE A 297 -2.32 -2.29 10.60
CA ILE A 297 -1.16 -2.99 11.16
C ILE A 297 -0.24 -3.48 10.03
N PHE A 298 -0.82 -4.01 8.94
CA PHE A 298 -0.08 -4.37 7.73
C PHE A 298 0.72 -3.19 7.18
N SER A 299 0.08 -2.04 6.97
CA SER A 299 0.71 -0.83 6.49
C SER A 299 1.83 -0.37 7.43
N ASN A 300 1.66 -0.49 8.75
CA ASN A 300 2.75 -0.20 9.69
C ASN A 300 3.96 -1.14 9.51
N ILE A 301 3.73 -2.44 9.28
CA ILE A 301 4.78 -3.42 8.98
C ILE A 301 5.45 -3.11 7.64
N ALA A 302 4.67 -2.78 6.62
CA ALA A 302 5.15 -2.43 5.29
C ALA A 302 6.04 -1.18 5.33
N CYS A 303 5.61 -0.09 5.97
CA CYS A 303 6.41 1.13 6.10
C CYS A 303 7.75 0.87 6.80
N ARG A 304 7.79 0.02 7.82
CA ARG A 304 9.03 -0.38 8.49
C ARG A 304 9.97 -1.17 7.58
N LEU A 305 9.43 -2.06 6.74
CA LEU A 305 10.20 -2.75 5.70
C LEU A 305 10.72 -1.76 4.66
N ILE A 306 9.90 -0.79 4.23
CA ILE A 306 10.30 0.25 3.27
C ILE A 306 11.43 1.12 3.83
N VAL A 307 11.36 1.51 5.10
CA VAL A 307 12.48 2.18 5.79
C VAL A 307 13.73 1.29 5.75
N ALA A 308 13.63 0.04 6.18
CA ALA A 308 14.78 -0.86 6.28
C ALA A 308 15.44 -1.19 4.93
N GLN A 309 14.65 -1.38 3.86
CA GLN A 309 15.18 -1.68 2.53
C GLN A 309 15.93 -0.48 1.93
N MET A 310 15.44 0.74 2.18
CA MET A 310 15.98 1.99 1.65
C MET A 310 17.22 2.44 2.41
N SER A 311 17.22 2.35 3.74
CA SER A 311 18.40 2.68 4.54
C SER A 311 19.40 1.55 4.69
N ASP A 312 19.14 0.40 4.05
CA ASP A 312 19.92 -0.82 4.17
C ASP A 312 20.13 -1.34 5.62
N THR A 313 19.17 -1.10 6.49
CA THR A 313 19.22 -1.55 7.88
C THR A 313 18.56 -2.93 8.04
N ARG A 314 18.66 -3.49 9.24
CA ARG A 314 18.01 -4.75 9.57
C ARG A 314 16.50 -4.52 9.71
N CYS A 315 15.68 -5.31 9.01
CA CYS A 315 14.22 -5.24 9.11
C CYS A 315 13.73 -5.66 10.51
N ASP A 316 12.62 -5.10 10.97
CA ASP A 316 11.96 -5.59 12.18
C ASP A 316 11.32 -6.97 11.91
N ALA A 317 11.60 -7.95 12.77
CA ALA A 317 10.97 -9.28 12.68
C ALA A 317 9.60 -9.34 13.37
N PHE A 318 9.30 -8.35 14.21
CA PHE A 318 8.09 -8.26 15.01
C PHE A 318 7.65 -6.80 15.11
N ASN A 319 6.35 -6.56 15.02
CA ASN A 319 5.78 -5.24 15.13
C ASN A 319 5.14 -5.05 16.52
N VAL A 320 5.42 -3.93 17.18
CA VAL A 320 4.90 -3.66 18.54
C VAL A 320 3.37 -3.71 18.62
N LEU A 321 2.65 -3.36 17.54
CA LEU A 321 1.18 -3.41 17.47
C LEU A 321 0.63 -4.85 17.52
N MET A 322 1.48 -5.86 17.34
CA MET A 322 1.06 -7.26 17.50
C MET A 322 0.78 -7.62 18.95
N TRP A 323 1.37 -6.95 19.94
CA TRP A 323 1.10 -7.23 21.35
C TRP A 323 -0.36 -6.96 21.74
N PRO A 324 -0.92 -5.75 21.54
CA PRO A 324 -2.31 -5.50 21.84
C PRO A 324 -3.24 -6.34 20.95
N LEU A 325 -2.87 -6.59 19.68
CA LEU A 325 -3.64 -7.49 18.82
C LEU A 325 -3.70 -8.92 19.38
N ALA A 326 -2.56 -9.53 19.73
CA ALA A 326 -2.50 -10.88 20.27
C ALA A 326 -3.24 -10.99 21.62
N ALA A 327 -3.15 -9.96 22.47
CA ALA A 327 -3.91 -9.89 23.71
C ALA A 327 -5.42 -9.87 23.45
N THR A 328 -5.89 -9.06 22.49
CA THR A 328 -7.29 -9.04 22.06
C THR A 328 -7.73 -10.40 21.53
N VAL A 329 -6.97 -11.02 20.64
CA VAL A 329 -7.28 -12.38 20.13
C VAL A 329 -7.35 -13.39 21.26
N GLY A 330 -6.45 -13.30 22.25
CA GLY A 330 -6.45 -14.10 23.47
C GLY A 330 -7.77 -14.01 24.24
N VAL A 331 -8.28 -12.80 24.45
CA VAL A 331 -9.53 -12.54 25.17
C VAL A 331 -10.77 -12.96 24.36
N CYS A 332 -10.76 -12.71 23.05
CA CYS A 332 -11.90 -12.95 22.17
C CYS A 332 -12.09 -14.43 21.81
N CYS A 333 -10.99 -15.17 21.61
CA CYS A 333 -11.06 -16.56 21.11
C CYS A 333 -11.01 -17.62 22.21
N PHE A 334 -10.38 -17.32 23.35
CA PHE A 334 -10.20 -18.30 24.43
C PHE A 334 -11.12 -18.01 25.62
N PRO A 335 -11.54 -19.02 26.40
CA PRO A 335 -12.48 -18.86 27.53
C PRO A 335 -11.83 -18.20 28.75
N TYR A 336 -10.68 -17.55 28.63
CA TYR A 336 -10.00 -16.88 29.75
C TYR A 336 -10.89 -15.82 30.41
N TYR A 337 -11.65 -15.07 29.59
CA TYR A 337 -12.60 -14.08 30.11
C TYR A 337 -13.67 -14.74 31.00
N GLN A 338 -14.22 -15.87 30.56
CA GLN A 338 -15.19 -16.64 31.33
C GLN A 338 -14.58 -17.21 32.62
N GLN A 339 -13.35 -17.72 32.57
CA GLN A 339 -12.66 -18.26 33.74
C GLN A 339 -12.35 -17.20 34.80
N VAL A 340 -12.09 -15.95 34.40
CA VAL A 340 -11.71 -14.87 35.32
C VAL A 340 -12.92 -14.11 35.86
N PHE A 341 -13.93 -13.86 35.04
CA PHE A 341 -15.06 -12.99 35.38
C PHE A 341 -16.39 -13.74 35.57
N ASP A 342 -16.39 -15.08 35.50
CA ASP A 342 -17.57 -15.95 35.58
C ASP A 342 -18.71 -15.55 34.63
N THR A 343 -18.35 -14.87 33.54
CA THR A 343 -19.25 -14.29 32.54
C THR A 343 -18.63 -14.41 31.17
N ASP A 344 -19.44 -14.73 30.16
CA ASP A 344 -18.95 -14.80 28.78
C ASP A 344 -18.75 -13.40 28.18
N LEU A 345 -17.79 -13.30 27.25
CA LEU A 345 -17.51 -12.06 26.53
C LEU A 345 -18.68 -11.76 25.59
N THR A 346 -19.45 -10.71 25.87
CA THR A 346 -20.58 -10.35 25.02
C THR A 346 -20.11 -9.84 23.65
N SER A 347 -20.93 -10.04 22.63
CA SER A 347 -20.67 -9.54 21.27
C SER A 347 -20.45 -8.02 21.23
N ASP A 348 -21.15 -7.26 22.07
CA ASP A 348 -20.97 -5.81 22.17
C ASP A 348 -19.59 -5.44 22.75
N THR A 349 -19.12 -6.21 23.72
CA THR A 349 -17.80 -5.97 24.33
C THR A 349 -16.70 -6.25 23.33
N GLU A 350 -16.76 -7.37 22.58
CA GLU A 350 -15.80 -7.68 21.51
C GLU A 350 -15.78 -6.59 20.42
N ARG A 351 -16.96 -6.06 20.04
CA ARG A 351 -17.07 -4.93 19.11
C ARG A 351 -16.37 -3.68 19.63
N TRP A 352 -16.59 -3.30 20.89
CA TRP A 352 -15.91 -2.12 21.47
C TRP A 352 -14.40 -2.31 21.60
N ILE A 353 -13.94 -3.53 21.90
CA ILE A 353 -12.51 -3.88 21.89
C ILE A 353 -11.93 -3.71 20.48
N LEU A 354 -12.61 -4.23 19.46
CA LEU A 354 -12.22 -4.07 18.05
C LEU A 354 -12.11 -2.58 17.68
N TYR A 355 -13.10 -1.77 18.04
CA TYR A 355 -13.10 -0.33 17.72
C TYR A 355 -11.96 0.40 18.43
N GLY A 356 -11.77 0.13 19.74
CA GLY A 356 -10.68 0.70 20.51
C GLY A 356 -9.31 0.33 19.95
N LEU A 357 -9.10 -0.95 19.60
CA LEU A 357 -7.86 -1.44 19.00
C LEU A 357 -7.61 -0.83 17.61
N THR A 358 -8.66 -0.64 16.81
CA THR A 358 -8.57 0.01 15.50
C THR A 358 -8.16 1.47 15.65
N ILE A 359 -8.83 2.23 16.51
CA ILE A 359 -8.49 3.63 16.78
C ILE A 359 -7.05 3.74 17.29
N PHE A 360 -6.67 2.92 18.27
CA PHE A 360 -5.31 2.89 18.81
C PHE A 360 -4.27 2.60 17.72
N SER A 361 -4.50 1.56 16.89
CA SER A 361 -3.56 1.16 15.84
C SER A 361 -3.45 2.23 14.75
N THR A 362 -4.56 2.88 14.38
CA THR A 362 -4.59 3.97 13.40
C THR A 362 -3.82 5.18 13.91
N LEU A 363 -4.06 5.60 15.16
CA LEU A 363 -3.33 6.72 15.77
C LEU A 363 -1.83 6.40 15.90
N ALA A 364 -1.47 5.18 16.29
CA ALA A 364 -0.08 4.74 16.35
C ALA A 364 0.59 4.73 14.96
N HIS A 365 -0.13 4.30 13.93
CA HIS A 365 0.35 4.33 12.55
C HIS A 365 0.55 5.77 12.04
N TRP A 366 -0.41 6.67 12.26
CA TRP A 366 -0.28 8.08 11.90
C TRP A 366 0.86 8.77 12.63
N HIS A 367 1.01 8.51 13.93
CA HIS A 367 2.12 9.05 14.71
C HIS A 367 3.48 8.53 14.21
N TYR A 368 3.57 7.24 13.84
CA TYR A 368 4.76 6.68 13.20
C TYR A 368 5.07 7.37 11.86
N GLY A 369 4.09 7.48 10.97
CA GLY A 369 4.26 8.13 9.66
C GLY A 369 4.68 9.59 9.78
N TYR A 370 4.01 10.37 10.64
CA TYR A 370 4.38 11.75 10.93
C TYR A 370 5.81 11.86 11.48
N GLY A 371 6.16 11.02 12.46
CA GLY A 371 7.48 11.04 13.10
C GLY A 371 8.60 10.73 12.10
N VAL A 372 8.46 9.66 11.32
CA VAL A 372 9.46 9.28 10.30
C VAL A 372 9.61 10.36 9.22
N VAL A 373 8.50 10.89 8.69
CA VAL A 373 8.52 11.96 7.69
C VAL A 373 9.16 13.23 8.25
N SER A 374 8.83 13.62 9.48
CA SER A 374 9.41 14.79 10.14
C SER A 374 10.91 14.62 10.35
N GLU A 375 11.35 13.47 10.88
CA GLU A 375 12.77 13.19 11.12
C GLU A 375 13.59 13.20 9.82
N MET A 376 13.03 12.68 8.71
CA MET A 376 13.67 12.79 7.40
C MET A 376 13.70 14.22 6.86
N CYS A 377 12.61 14.97 7.02
CA CYS A 377 12.57 16.39 6.62
C CYS A 377 13.63 17.20 7.37
N ASP A 378 13.77 16.98 8.68
CA ASP A 378 14.74 17.65 9.52
C ASP A 378 16.19 17.26 9.14
N HIS A 379 16.45 15.97 8.89
CA HIS A 379 17.77 15.48 8.49
C HIS A 379 18.22 15.98 7.12
N PHE A 380 17.32 15.99 6.13
CA PHE A 380 17.63 16.46 4.77
C PHE A 380 17.43 17.96 4.56
N HIS A 381 16.99 18.69 5.60
CA HIS A 381 16.65 20.12 5.53
C HIS A 381 15.63 20.47 4.44
N ILE A 382 14.64 19.59 4.22
CA ILE A 382 13.58 19.76 3.22
C ILE A 382 12.21 19.91 3.88
N ARG A 383 11.21 20.29 3.07
CA ARG A 383 9.80 20.36 3.51
C ARG A 383 9.00 19.35 2.69
N CYS A 384 8.28 18.45 3.36
CA CYS A 384 7.54 17.36 2.70
C CYS A 384 6.62 17.85 1.56
N PHE A 385 5.88 18.93 1.76
CA PHE A 385 4.89 19.44 0.78
C PHE A 385 5.31 20.73 0.07
N LYS A 386 6.58 21.11 0.12
CA LYS A 386 7.06 22.34 -0.52
C LYS A 386 8.44 22.14 -1.14
N ILE A 387 8.59 22.58 -2.38
CA ILE A 387 9.89 22.61 -3.05
C ILE A 387 10.68 23.81 -2.49
N THR A 388 11.78 23.53 -1.79
CA THR A 388 12.71 24.54 -1.29
C THR A 388 13.73 24.88 -2.37
N LYS A 389 14.06 26.16 -2.55
CA LYS A 389 14.87 26.70 -3.67
C LYS A 389 16.38 26.35 -3.64
N GLN A 390 16.83 25.38 -2.86
CA GLN A 390 18.27 25.13 -2.67
C GLN A 390 18.93 24.27 -3.76
N THR A 391 18.17 23.68 -4.69
CA THR A 391 18.74 22.75 -5.69
C THR A 391 19.07 23.38 -7.04
N VAL A 392 18.60 24.60 -7.33
CA VAL A 392 18.87 25.25 -8.63
C VAL A 392 20.26 25.87 -8.68
N ALA A 393 20.74 26.43 -7.56
CA ALA A 393 22.06 27.07 -7.51
C ALA A 393 23.22 26.07 -7.64
N ALA A 394 23.07 24.84 -7.13
CA ALA A 394 24.13 23.83 -7.19
C ALA A 394 24.27 23.17 -8.59
N GLU A 395 23.19 23.16 -9.39
CA GLU A 395 23.26 22.72 -10.80
C GLU A 395 23.73 23.85 -11.73
N GLU A 396 23.38 25.11 -11.45
CA GLU A 396 23.94 26.28 -12.15
C GLU A 396 25.45 26.40 -11.87
N GLU A 397 25.90 26.25 -10.62
CA GLU A 397 27.34 26.22 -10.29
C GLU A 397 28.07 25.03 -10.95
N LEU A 398 27.42 23.87 -11.11
CA LEU A 398 28.03 22.73 -11.82
C LEU A 398 28.07 22.91 -13.34
N GLN A 399 27.08 23.60 -13.92
CA GLN A 399 27.04 23.90 -15.35
C GLN A 399 28.05 24.99 -15.73
N ASP A 400 28.20 26.03 -14.90
CA ASP A 400 29.19 27.09 -15.09
C ASP A 400 30.63 26.54 -15.01
N VAL A 401 30.89 25.59 -14.09
CA VAL A 401 32.20 24.92 -13.99
C VAL A 401 32.49 24.00 -15.19
N VAL A 402 31.45 23.45 -15.84
CA VAL A 402 31.60 22.58 -17.02
C VAL A 402 31.74 23.40 -18.31
N GLU A 403 31.16 24.60 -18.40
CA GLU A 403 31.36 25.50 -19.54
C GLU A 403 32.77 26.13 -19.55
N ASP A 404 33.32 26.48 -18.38
CA ASP A 404 34.70 26.99 -18.26
C ASP A 404 35.78 25.93 -18.55
N ALA A 405 35.43 24.65 -18.58
CA ALA A 405 36.36 23.53 -18.76
C ALA A 405 36.48 23.01 -20.21
N LYS A 406 35.79 23.61 -21.20
CA LYS A 406 35.92 23.17 -22.61
C LYS A 406 37.21 23.74 -23.24
N PRO A 407 38.12 22.90 -23.75
CA PRO A 407 39.26 23.38 -24.53
C PRO A 407 38.77 23.94 -25.87
N THR A 408 39.28 25.10 -26.26
CA THR A 408 39.18 25.63 -27.61
C THR A 408 39.93 24.71 -28.58
N GLU A 409 39.22 23.78 -29.22
CA GLU A 409 39.75 22.98 -30.31
C GLU A 409 39.87 23.85 -31.58
N ASN A 410 41.10 24.30 -31.85
CA ASN A 410 41.52 24.70 -33.18
C ASN A 410 41.52 23.47 -34.09
N VAL A 411 40.63 23.46 -35.07
CA VAL A 411 40.62 22.49 -36.17
C VAL A 411 41.63 22.96 -37.23
N GLU A 412 42.76 22.25 -37.36
CA GLU A 412 43.57 22.27 -38.58
C GLU A 412 43.31 20.98 -39.37
N GLU A 413 42.95 21.17 -40.64
CA GLU A 413 42.74 20.16 -41.68
C GLU A 413 44.02 19.35 -41.97
N VAL A 414 43.87 18.04 -42.27
CA VAL A 414 44.33 17.36 -43.51
C VAL A 414 43.60 16.02 -43.62
#